data_AF-A0A9D1S9F6-F1
#
_entry.id   AF-A0A9D1S9F6-F1
#
_cell.length_a   1.000
_cell.length_b   1.000
_cell.length_c   1.000
_cell.angle_alpha   90.00
_cell.angle_beta   90.00
_cell.angle_gamma   90.00
#
_symmetry.space_group_name_H-M   'P 1'
#
loop_
_entity.id
_entity.type
_entity.pdbx_description
1 polymer ?
#
loop_
_entity_poly.entity_id
_entity_poly.type
_entity_poly.pdbx_seq_one_letter_code
_entity_poly.pdbx_strand_id
1 'polypeptide(L)'
;MTIPSQDTELYGKKVLDMIGTDVKVDENGNVTGTFHKVTGYTGFNSSNVTEQSGYFFPFSLEKTGTTMTFKKNGTATKENIPFEKDNVFRVTKTAKFEVLVDDENVVTLTFNNAIFE
;
A
#
# COMPACT_ATOMS: atom_id res chain seq x y z
N MET A 1 6.82 -10.26 1.85
CA MET A 1 6.60 -9.00 1.09
C MET A 1 7.75 -8.05 1.38
N THR A 2 8.02 -7.08 0.51
CA THR A 2 9.11 -6.12 0.72
C THR A 2 8.65 -4.67 0.49
N ILE A 3 9.38 -3.72 1.09
CA ILE A 3 9.23 -2.29 0.75
C ILE A 3 10.14 -2.02 -0.46
N PRO A 4 9.62 -1.46 -1.57
CA PRO A 4 10.45 -1.12 -2.71
C PRO A 4 11.51 -0.07 -2.33
N SER A 5 12.58 0.02 -3.13
CA SER A 5 13.65 0.99 -2.88
C SER A 5 13.12 2.42 -2.94
N GLN A 6 13.76 3.33 -2.21
CA GLN A 6 13.35 4.74 -2.11
C GLN A 6 13.28 5.47 -3.47
N ASP A 7 14.11 5.06 -4.42
CA ASP A 7 14.15 5.60 -5.78
C ASP A 7 13.15 4.97 -6.75
N THR A 8 12.47 3.88 -6.35
CA THR A 8 11.44 3.24 -7.18
C THR A 8 10.30 4.21 -7.40
N GLU A 9 9.90 4.40 -8.66
CA GLU A 9 8.72 5.16 -9.03
C GLU A 9 7.52 4.21 -9.20
N LEU A 10 6.44 4.48 -8.47
CA LEU A 10 5.17 3.77 -8.60
C LEU A 10 4.10 4.77 -9.01
N TYR A 11 3.46 4.53 -10.16
CA TYR A 11 2.41 5.38 -10.71
C TYR A 11 2.77 6.89 -10.80
N GLY A 12 4.04 7.23 -11.03
CA GLY A 12 4.48 8.62 -11.16
C GLY A 12 4.90 9.32 -9.87
N LYS A 13 5.10 8.59 -8.76
CA LYS A 13 5.70 9.12 -7.52
C LYS A 13 6.79 8.19 -7.00
N LYS A 14 7.87 8.77 -6.46
CA LYS A 14 8.92 7.99 -5.84
C LYS A 14 8.48 7.48 -4.47
N VAL A 15 8.97 6.32 -4.07
CA VAL A 15 8.75 5.78 -2.72
C VAL A 15 9.19 6.76 -1.63
N LEU A 16 10.30 7.47 -1.84
CA LEU A 16 10.79 8.50 -0.91
C LEU A 16 9.84 9.67 -0.71
N ASP A 17 8.93 9.93 -1.66
CA ASP A 17 7.91 10.96 -1.52
C ASP A 17 6.76 10.48 -0.61
N MET A 18 6.60 9.16 -0.44
CA MET A 18 5.49 8.54 0.29
C MET A 18 5.86 8.16 1.73
N ILE A 19 7.05 7.60 1.92
CA ILE A 19 7.48 6.99 3.19
C ILE A 19 8.96 7.23 3.46
N GLY A 20 9.31 7.34 4.74
CA GLY A 20 10.68 7.43 5.22
C GLY A 20 11.44 6.10 5.13
N THR A 21 12.77 6.19 5.23
CA THR A 21 13.67 5.02 5.27
C THR A 21 13.53 4.17 6.54
N ASP A 22 12.84 4.70 7.56
CA ASP A 22 12.52 4.04 8.82
C ASP A 22 11.31 3.11 8.73
N VAL A 23 10.57 3.13 7.62
CA VAL A 23 9.36 2.32 7.46
C VAL A 23 9.70 0.83 7.36
N LYS A 24 8.99 0.04 8.17
CA LYS A 24 9.13 -1.42 8.24
C LYS A 24 7.79 -2.09 8.52
N VAL A 25 7.71 -3.36 8.14
CA VAL A 25 6.58 -4.25 8.41
C VAL A 25 7.10 -5.41 9.25
N ASP A 26 6.47 -5.68 10.39
CA ASP A 26 6.82 -6.85 11.21
C ASP A 26 6.15 -8.14 10.71
N GLU A 27 6.44 -9.27 11.36
CA GLU A 27 5.90 -10.59 10.99
C GLU A 27 4.36 -10.68 11.10
N ASN A 28 3.74 -9.81 11.89
CA ASN A 28 2.29 -9.74 12.04
C ASN A 28 1.65 -8.72 11.08
N GLY A 29 2.46 -8.07 10.23
CA GLY A 29 2.03 -7.05 9.29
C GLY A 29 1.76 -5.69 9.91
N ASN A 30 2.27 -5.42 11.12
CA ASN A 30 2.18 -4.08 11.69
C ASN A 30 3.19 -3.17 11.01
N VAL A 31 2.69 -2.08 10.43
CA VAL A 31 3.51 -1.06 9.77
C VAL A 31 3.89 0.01 10.78
N THR A 32 5.18 0.32 10.82
CA THR A 32 5.76 1.39 11.66
C THR A 32 6.66 2.27 10.80
N GLY A 33 7.02 3.44 11.33
CA GLY A 33 7.85 4.44 10.65
C GLY A 33 7.04 5.61 10.12
N THR A 34 7.68 6.43 9.28
CA THR A 34 7.19 7.76 8.91
C THR A 34 6.53 7.76 7.53
N PHE A 35 5.33 8.34 7.44
CA PHE A 35 4.59 8.56 6.21
C PHE A 35 4.50 10.05 5.91
N HIS A 36 4.91 10.42 4.69
CA HIS A 36 4.82 11.78 4.20
C HIS A 36 3.50 11.99 3.47
N LYS A 37 2.88 13.14 3.68
CA LYS A 37 1.66 13.49 2.94
C LYS A 37 2.00 13.82 1.50
N VAL A 38 1.51 13.00 0.57
CA VAL A 38 1.66 13.22 -0.87
C VAL A 38 0.46 14.02 -1.39
N THR A 39 0.74 14.97 -2.28
CA THR A 39 -0.28 15.74 -3.03
C THR A 39 -0.04 15.64 -4.54
N GLY A 40 -1.11 15.77 -5.33
CA GLY A 40 -1.04 15.77 -6.79
C GLY A 40 -0.62 14.41 -7.36
N TYR A 41 -0.96 13.31 -6.70
CA TYR A 41 -0.63 11.95 -7.12
C TYR A 41 -1.62 11.43 -8.17
N THR A 42 -1.61 12.03 -9.36
CA THR A 42 -2.57 11.75 -10.43
C THR A 42 -2.53 10.30 -10.92
N GLY A 43 -1.37 9.66 -10.93
CA GLY A 43 -1.25 8.26 -11.36
C GLY A 43 -1.85 7.25 -10.38
N PHE A 44 -2.07 7.61 -9.10
CA PHE A 44 -2.79 6.74 -8.16
C PHE A 44 -4.26 6.57 -8.55
N ASN A 45 -4.92 7.67 -8.91
CA ASN A 45 -6.28 7.65 -9.46
C ASN A 45 -6.53 8.94 -10.27
N SER A 46 -6.43 8.85 -11.60
CA SER A 46 -6.59 10.00 -12.49
C SER A 46 -8.00 10.59 -12.48
N SER A 47 -9.00 9.79 -12.11
CA SER A 47 -10.42 10.15 -12.19
C SER A 47 -10.99 10.67 -10.87
N ASN A 48 -10.29 10.49 -9.74
CA ASN A 48 -10.74 10.94 -8.43
C ASN A 48 -9.71 11.85 -7.75
N VAL A 49 -9.89 13.16 -7.87
CA VAL A 49 -9.02 14.19 -7.27
C VAL A 49 -8.86 14.04 -5.75
N THR A 50 -9.90 13.56 -5.05
CA THR A 50 -9.83 13.38 -3.59
C THR A 50 -8.88 12.26 -3.15
N GLU A 51 -8.56 11.34 -4.06
CA GLU A 51 -7.62 10.24 -3.84
C GLU A 51 -6.18 10.60 -4.23
N GLN A 52 -5.97 11.71 -4.93
CA GLN A 52 -4.64 12.19 -5.34
C GLN A 52 -3.88 12.91 -4.21
N SER A 53 -4.45 12.93 -3.00
CA SER A 53 -3.86 13.52 -1.80
C SER A 53 -4.09 12.64 -0.57
N GLY A 54 -3.04 12.40 0.20
CA GLY A 54 -3.09 11.56 1.39
C GLY A 54 -1.76 10.90 1.69
N TYR A 55 -1.82 9.81 2.45
CA TYR A 55 -0.66 9.00 2.79
C TYR A 55 -0.74 7.68 2.06
N PHE A 56 0.39 7.24 1.54
CA PHE A 56 0.47 6.11 0.62
C PHE A 56 1.50 5.11 1.11
N PHE A 57 1.13 3.83 1.08
CA PHE A 57 2.01 2.73 1.46
C PHE A 57 2.37 1.92 0.20
N PRO A 58 3.61 2.03 -0.28
CA PRO A 58 4.12 1.19 -1.36
C PRO A 58 4.61 -0.16 -0.83
N PHE A 59 4.32 -1.24 -1.54
CA PHE A 59 4.79 -2.58 -1.20
C PHE A 59 4.93 -3.47 -2.43
N SER A 60 5.83 -4.45 -2.36
CA SER A 60 6.00 -5.49 -3.37
C SER A 60 5.62 -6.85 -2.80
N LEU A 61 4.79 -7.60 -3.54
CA LEU A 61 4.47 -8.98 -3.23
C LEU A 61 5.62 -9.92 -3.64
N GLU A 62 5.88 -10.90 -2.78
CA GLU A 62 6.83 -11.99 -3.07
C GLU A 62 6.10 -13.21 -3.64
N LYS A 63 4.91 -13.53 -3.09
CA LYS A 63 4.05 -14.56 -3.67
C LYS A 63 3.48 -14.05 -5.00
N THR A 64 3.60 -14.87 -6.04
CA THR A 64 3.01 -14.65 -7.35
C THR A 64 1.72 -15.46 -7.50
N GLY A 65 0.83 -15.02 -8.39
CA GLY A 65 -0.40 -15.72 -8.72
C GLY A 65 -1.04 -15.16 -9.99
N THR A 66 -2.32 -15.47 -10.18
CA THR A 66 -3.10 -14.99 -11.33
C THR A 66 -3.92 -13.77 -10.98
N THR A 67 -4.60 -13.79 -9.83
CA THR A 67 -5.47 -12.71 -9.38
C THR A 67 -5.13 -12.23 -7.99
N MET A 68 -5.57 -11.01 -7.68
CA MET A 68 -5.52 -10.44 -6.34
C MET A 68 -6.89 -9.94 -5.90
N THR A 69 -7.09 -9.97 -4.58
CA THR A 69 -8.23 -9.35 -3.92
C THR A 69 -7.71 -8.50 -2.77
N PHE A 70 -8.19 -7.27 -2.66
CA PHE A 70 -7.87 -6.38 -1.56
C PHE A 70 -9.11 -6.18 -0.69
N LYS A 71 -8.95 -6.40 0.61
CA LYS A 71 -9.96 -6.04 1.60
C LYS A 71 -9.47 -4.87 2.42
N LYS A 72 -10.36 -3.91 2.69
CA LYS A 72 -10.14 -2.83 3.63
C LYS A 72 -11.13 -2.97 4.77
N ASN A 73 -10.62 -3.09 5.99
CA ASN A 73 -11.43 -3.27 7.21
C ASN A 73 -12.44 -4.43 7.10
N GLY A 74 -12.01 -5.55 6.51
CA GLY A 74 -12.83 -6.75 6.34
C GLY A 74 -13.72 -6.77 5.09
N THR A 75 -13.91 -5.64 4.40
CA THR A 75 -14.73 -5.54 3.19
C THR A 75 -13.85 -5.50 1.95
N ALA A 76 -14.16 -6.30 0.94
CA ALA A 76 -13.46 -6.26 -0.33
C ALA A 76 -13.67 -4.91 -1.05
N THR A 77 -12.58 -4.32 -1.55
CA THR A 77 -12.60 -3.06 -2.31
C THR A 77 -12.16 -3.24 -3.75
N LYS A 78 -11.38 -4.29 -4.02
CA LYS A 78 -11.05 -4.78 -5.36
C LYS A 78 -11.05 -6.30 -5.30
N GLU A 79 -11.66 -6.96 -6.27
CA GLU A 79 -11.77 -8.42 -6.33
C GLU A 79 -11.36 -8.92 -7.70
N ASN A 80 -10.65 -10.06 -7.72
CA ASN A 80 -10.24 -10.76 -8.94
C ASN A 80 -9.53 -9.86 -9.97
N ILE A 81 -8.78 -8.86 -9.49
CA ILE A 81 -7.96 -8.02 -10.37
C ILE A 81 -6.74 -8.83 -10.82
N PRO A 82 -6.18 -8.57 -12.02
CA PRO A 82 -4.95 -9.22 -12.45
C PRO A 82 -3.84 -9.03 -11.42
N PHE A 83 -3.01 -10.06 -11.23
CA PHE A 83 -1.84 -9.97 -10.36
C PHE A 83 -0.90 -8.85 -10.81
N GLU A 84 -0.47 -8.05 -9.83
CA GLU A 84 0.52 -7.00 -9.98
C GLU A 84 1.50 -7.12 -8.80
N LYS A 85 2.80 -7.13 -9.10
CA LYS A 85 3.83 -7.31 -8.07
C LYS A 85 3.90 -6.12 -7.13
N ASP A 86 3.97 -4.92 -7.70
CA ASP A 86 4.19 -3.67 -6.98
C ASP A 86 2.87 -2.93 -6.84
N ASN A 87 2.51 -2.58 -5.62
CA ASN A 87 1.21 -2.02 -5.30
C ASN A 87 1.35 -0.82 -4.36
N VAL A 88 0.34 0.04 -4.38
CA VAL A 88 0.25 1.19 -3.48
C VAL A 88 -1.13 1.24 -2.84
N PHE A 89 -1.18 1.37 -1.52
CA PHE A 89 -2.42 1.67 -0.79
C PHE A 89 -2.46 3.10 -0.32
N ARG A 90 -3.60 3.78 -0.49
CA ARG A 90 -3.90 5.00 0.25
C ARG A 90 -4.43 4.63 1.63
N VAL A 91 -3.71 5.05 2.66
CA VAL A 91 -3.90 4.57 4.04
C VAL A 91 -4.27 5.68 5.01
N THR A 92 -4.85 5.28 6.13
CA THR A 92 -5.07 6.11 7.32
C THR A 92 -4.56 5.34 8.53
N LYS A 93 -4.36 6.02 9.66
CA LYS A 93 -3.84 5.41 10.89
C LYS A 93 -4.65 4.21 11.39
N THR A 94 -5.95 4.18 11.11
CA THR A 94 -6.87 3.11 11.54
C THR A 94 -7.18 2.09 10.45
N ALA A 95 -6.58 2.23 9.27
CA ALA A 95 -6.84 1.30 8.18
C ALA A 95 -6.23 -0.08 8.48
N LYS A 96 -6.98 -1.12 8.14
CA LYS A 96 -6.50 -2.49 8.03
C LYS A 96 -6.70 -2.94 6.59
N PHE A 97 -5.65 -3.51 5.99
CA PHE A 97 -5.74 -4.12 4.67
C PHE A 97 -5.43 -5.61 4.72
N GLU A 98 -6.11 -6.39 3.89
CA GLU A 98 -5.77 -7.78 3.64
C GLU A 98 -5.53 -7.92 2.14
N VAL A 99 -4.45 -8.59 1.77
CA VAL A 99 -4.12 -8.91 0.39
C VAL A 99 -4.23 -10.41 0.21
N LEU A 100 -5.04 -10.81 -0.75
CA LEU A 100 -5.17 -12.19 -1.16
C LEU A 100 -4.59 -12.35 -2.56
N VAL A 101 -3.88 -13.45 -2.80
CA VAL A 101 -3.37 -13.88 -4.11
C VAL A 101 -3.93 -15.27 -4.39
N ASP A 102 -4.68 -15.41 -5.47
CA ASP A 102 -5.43 -16.64 -5.80
C ASP A 102 -6.23 -17.17 -4.58
N ASP A 103 -7.01 -16.29 -3.97
CA ASP A 103 -7.85 -16.52 -2.78
C ASP A 103 -7.11 -16.89 -1.47
N GLU A 104 -5.78 -16.94 -1.46
CA GLU A 104 -5.00 -17.14 -0.24
C GLU A 104 -4.55 -15.78 0.35
N ASN A 105 -4.82 -15.53 1.63
CA ASN A 105 -4.33 -14.34 2.32
C ASN A 105 -2.81 -14.41 2.49
N VAL A 106 -2.09 -13.47 1.87
CA VAL A 106 -0.62 -13.41 1.88
C VAL A 106 -0.07 -12.38 2.86
N VAL A 107 -0.84 -11.33 3.17
CA VAL A 107 -0.46 -10.33 4.16
C VAL A 107 -1.68 -9.59 4.68
N THR A 108 -1.66 -9.29 5.97
CA THR A 108 -2.60 -8.38 6.63
C THR A 108 -1.82 -7.19 7.18
N LEU A 109 -2.11 -5.97 6.73
CA LEU A 109 -1.38 -4.75 7.10
C LEU A 109 -2.20 -3.87 8.04
N THR A 110 -1.55 -3.37 9.10
CA THR A 110 -2.14 -2.36 10.01
C THR A 110 -1.21 -1.17 10.16
N PHE A 111 -1.77 0.02 10.40
CA PHE A 111 -1.01 1.29 10.38
C PHE A 111 -1.10 2.06 11.70
N ASN A 112 -1.59 1.43 12.76
CA ASN A 112 -1.88 2.08 14.05
C ASN A 112 -0.63 2.70 14.70
N ASN A 113 0.54 2.11 14.42
CA ASN A 113 1.84 2.47 15.00
C ASN A 113 2.71 3.30 14.05
N ALA A 114 2.19 3.68 12.88
CA ALA A 114 2.88 4.58 11.97
C ALA A 114 2.71 6.05 12.37
N ILE A 115 3.67 6.88 11.96
CA ILE A 115 3.68 8.34 12.10
C ILE A 115 3.21 8.94 10.77
N PHE A 116 2.26 9.87 10.83
CA PHE A 116 1.68 10.54 9.68
C PHE A 116 1.91 12.05 9.82
N GLU A 117 2.74 12.63 8.94
CA GLU A 117 3.20 14.03 9.01
C GLU A 117 2.36 15.03 8.19
#